data_AF-K1PL83-F1
#
_entry.id   AF-K1PL83-F1
#
_cell.length_a   1.000
_cell.length_b   1.000
_cell.length_c   1.000
_cell.angle_alpha   90.00
_cell.angle_beta   90.00
_cell.angle_gamma   90.00
#
_symmetry.space_group_name_H-M   'P 1'
#
loop_
_entity.id
_entity.type
_entity.pdbx_description
1 polymer ?
#
loop_
_entity_poly.entity_id
_entity_poly.type
_entity_poly.pdbx_seq_one_letter_code
_entity_poly.pdbx_strand_id
1 'polypeptide(L)'
;MDMYAWTRAHATLYNGIILAVGGVVAILVFIVIKILSKWVNERLLLIGGLICCFLGFFVYLPWGNDYPSSQMAKHQLPKNGSWFTVIPSDKTIPPHYNQSTTAAPGNSSGSGSEATGCPDAYQWCSYTPIVTLSQFLCGTALICIGYPTGNVMSYALFSKILGPKPQGTMMGILTASGSLARTVGPIFVSLIYHAFGPRVTFVSMCGMTLITVIFVGFVYKRLVPFKFEKGLEPPDQR
;
A
#
# COMPACT_ATOMS: atom_id res chain seq x y z
N MET A 1 9.09 -4.20 4.00
CA MET A 1 9.97 -5.39 4.06
C MET A 1 10.87 -5.33 5.29
N ASP A 2 11.34 -4.13 5.63
CA ASP A 2 12.17 -3.85 6.82
C ASP A 2 11.49 -4.27 8.14
N MET A 3 10.15 -4.28 8.19
CA MET A 3 9.38 -4.71 9.36
C MET A 3 9.43 -6.23 9.64
N TYR A 4 9.68 -7.06 8.62
CA TYR A 4 9.71 -8.54 8.73
C TYR A 4 11.13 -9.12 8.69
N ALA A 5 12.15 -8.26 8.64
CA ALA A 5 13.56 -8.65 8.56
C ALA A 5 13.87 -9.66 7.42
N TRP A 6 13.16 -9.57 6.30
CA TRP A 6 13.42 -10.41 5.13
C TRP A 6 14.62 -9.90 4.32
N THR A 7 15.38 -10.83 3.73
CA THR A 7 16.41 -10.50 2.73
C THR A 7 15.77 -9.93 1.47
N ARG A 8 16.53 -9.19 0.66
CA ARG A 8 16.00 -8.58 -0.58
C ARG A 8 15.44 -9.62 -1.56
N ALA A 9 16.07 -10.79 -1.63
CA ALA A 9 15.62 -11.90 -2.47
C ALA A 9 14.26 -12.47 -2.00
N HIS A 10 14.13 -12.78 -0.70
CA HIS A 10 12.88 -13.32 -0.16
C HIS A 10 11.74 -12.31 -0.23
N ALA A 11 12.03 -11.03 0.07
CA ALA A 11 11.09 -9.94 -0.07
C ALA A 11 10.47 -9.86 -1.47
N THR A 12 11.33 -9.88 -2.49
CA THR A 12 10.88 -9.80 -3.88
C THR A 12 10.05 -11.02 -4.28
N LEU A 13 10.48 -12.22 -3.84
CA LEU A 13 9.75 -13.46 -4.10
C LEU A 13 8.35 -13.45 -3.48
N TYR A 14 8.21 -13.11 -2.19
CA TYR A 14 6.91 -13.06 -1.53
C TYR A 14 5.98 -12.02 -2.16
N ASN A 15 6.49 -10.84 -2.50
CA ASN A 15 5.71 -9.83 -3.24
C ASN A 15 5.23 -10.36 -4.59
N GLY A 16 6.09 -11.08 -5.33
CA GLY A 16 5.73 -11.70 -6.59
C GLY A 16 4.59 -12.71 -6.45
N ILE A 17 4.67 -13.60 -5.45
CA ILE A 17 3.60 -14.58 -5.17
C ILE A 17 2.29 -13.89 -4.79
N ILE A 18 2.33 -12.88 -3.92
CA ILE A 18 1.14 -12.15 -3.49
C ILE A 18 0.46 -11.46 -4.66
N LEU A 19 1.24 -10.82 -5.55
CA LEU A 19 0.72 -10.21 -6.77
C LEU A 19 0.12 -11.23 -7.74
N ALA A 20 0.75 -12.41 -7.90
CA ALA A 20 0.23 -13.48 -8.74
C ALA A 20 -1.11 -14.02 -8.22
N VAL A 21 -1.21 -14.31 -6.92
CA VAL A 21 -2.46 -14.73 -6.27
C VAL A 21 -3.52 -13.65 -6.39
N GLY A 22 -3.15 -12.38 -6.17
CA GLY A 22 -4.03 -11.23 -6.35
C GLY A 22 -4.61 -11.13 -7.76
N GLY A 23 -3.81 -11.44 -8.79
CA GLY A 23 -4.26 -11.51 -10.18
C GLY A 23 -5.34 -12.58 -10.41
N VAL A 24 -5.14 -13.79 -9.86
CA VAL A 24 -6.13 -14.88 -9.94
C VAL A 24 -7.42 -14.49 -9.22
N VAL A 25 -7.33 -13.89 -8.03
CA VAL A 25 -8.49 -13.39 -7.28
C VAL A 25 -9.24 -12.32 -8.09
N ALA A 26 -8.53 -11.39 -8.74
CA ALA A 26 -9.16 -10.35 -9.55
C ALA A 26 -9.96 -10.94 -10.74
N ILE A 27 -9.47 -12.01 -11.39
CA ILE A 27 -10.20 -12.72 -12.46
C ILE A 27 -11.50 -13.30 -11.92
N LEU A 28 -11.46 -13.99 -10.77
CA LEU A 28 -12.66 -14.54 -10.13
C LEU A 28 -13.66 -13.44 -9.77
N VAL A 29 -13.17 -12.31 -9.25
CA VAL A 29 -13.99 -11.14 -8.91
C VAL A 29 -14.70 -10.60 -10.14
N PHE A 30 -14.06 -10.53 -11.32
CA PHE A 30 -14.75 -10.10 -12.55
C PHE A 30 -15.90 -11.03 -12.95
N ILE A 31 -15.74 -12.34 -12.76
CA ILE A 31 -16.81 -13.32 -13.02
C ILE A 31 -17.97 -13.08 -12.03
N VAL A 32 -17.67 -12.93 -10.74
CA VAL A 32 -18.66 -12.67 -9.69
C VAL A 32 -19.40 -11.36 -9.94
N ILE A 33 -18.70 -10.28 -10.31
CA ILE A 33 -19.30 -8.98 -10.64
C ILE A 33 -20.30 -9.10 -11.79
N LYS A 34 -19.96 -9.85 -12.85
CA LYS A 34 -20.86 -10.05 -13.99
C LYS A 34 -22.13 -10.80 -13.59
N ILE A 35 -22.05 -11.69 -12.61
CA ILE A 35 -23.21 -12.36 -12.04
C ILE A 35 -24.00 -11.37 -11.18
N LEU A 36 -23.34 -10.70 -10.24
CA LEU A 36 -23.94 -9.77 -9.29
C LEU A 36 -24.62 -8.57 -9.98
N SER A 37 -24.10 -8.08 -11.10
CA SER A 37 -24.68 -6.96 -11.85
C SER A 37 -26.06 -7.23 -12.43
N LYS A 38 -26.48 -8.51 -12.51
CA LYS A 38 -27.86 -8.87 -12.89
C LYS A 38 -28.86 -8.67 -11.75
N TRP A 39 -28.40 -8.78 -10.51
CA TRP A 39 -29.24 -8.75 -9.32
C TRP A 39 -29.15 -7.41 -8.59
N VAL A 40 -28.02 -6.72 -8.72
CA VAL A 40 -27.67 -5.53 -7.95
C VAL A 40 -27.41 -4.35 -8.89
N ASN A 41 -27.92 -3.17 -8.52
CA ASN A 41 -27.63 -1.92 -9.22
C ASN A 41 -26.13 -1.64 -9.27
N GLU A 42 -25.62 -1.22 -10.43
CA GLU A 42 -24.19 -0.94 -10.66
C GLU A 42 -23.60 0.09 -9.69
N ARG A 43 -24.42 1.04 -9.22
CA ARG A 43 -23.99 2.03 -8.21
C ARG A 43 -23.72 1.41 -6.84
N LEU A 44 -24.52 0.42 -6.45
CA LEU A 44 -24.33 -0.26 -5.17
C LEU A 44 -23.10 -1.17 -5.25
N LEU A 45 -22.82 -1.76 -6.41
CA LEU A 45 -21.58 -2.48 -6.66
C LEU A 45 -20.35 -1.56 -6.58
N LEU A 46 -20.44 -0.33 -7.12
CA LEU A 46 -19.37 0.65 -7.00
C LEU A 46 -19.09 1.04 -5.53
N ILE A 47 -20.15 1.36 -4.77
CA ILE A 47 -20.01 1.68 -3.35
C ILE A 47 -19.49 0.48 -2.56
N GLY A 48 -20.00 -0.72 -2.83
CA GLY A 48 -19.55 -1.96 -2.19
C GLY A 48 -18.06 -2.21 -2.42
N GLY A 49 -17.57 -2.02 -3.65
CA GLY A 49 -16.15 -2.12 -3.98
C GLY A 49 -15.29 -1.10 -3.23
N LEU A 50 -15.74 0.16 -3.16
CA LEU A 50 -15.02 1.21 -2.42
C LEU A 50 -15.00 0.98 -0.91
N ILE A 51 -16.11 0.50 -0.32
CA ILE A 51 -16.17 0.11 1.10
C ILE A 51 -15.24 -1.08 1.36
N CYS A 52 -15.20 -2.06 0.47
CA CYS A 52 -14.28 -3.19 0.57
C CYS A 52 -12.80 -2.73 0.58
N CYS A 53 -12.43 -1.78 -0.30
CA CYS A 53 -11.11 -1.14 -0.27
C CYS A 53 -10.84 -0.41 1.05
N PHE A 54 -11.81 0.37 1.55
CA PHE A 54 -11.67 1.09 2.81
C PHE A 54 -11.44 0.13 3.98
N LEU A 55 -12.21 -0.97 4.06
CA LEU A 55 -12.00 -2.01 5.06
C LEU A 55 -10.63 -2.66 4.94
N GLY A 56 -10.12 -2.89 3.72
CA GLY A 56 -8.77 -3.41 3.51
C GLY A 56 -7.68 -2.47 4.07
N PHE A 57 -7.78 -1.17 3.80
CA PHE A 57 -6.85 -0.18 4.38
C PHE A 57 -7.03 0.00 5.89
N PHE A 58 -8.25 -0.13 6.40
CA PHE A 58 -8.52 -0.09 7.83
C PHE A 58 -7.91 -1.30 8.55
N VAL A 59 -7.96 -2.48 7.93
CA VAL A 59 -7.28 -3.68 8.40
C VAL A 59 -5.77 -3.51 8.35
N TYR A 60 -5.17 -2.69 7.49
CA TYR A 60 -3.72 -2.43 7.53
C TYR A 60 -3.23 -1.57 8.69
N LEU A 61 -4.12 -0.85 9.39
CA LEU A 61 -3.73 -0.04 10.54
C LEU A 61 -3.11 -0.95 11.61
N PRO A 62 -1.85 -0.73 12.04
CA PRO A 62 -1.26 -1.58 13.05
C PRO A 62 -1.95 -1.31 14.40
N TRP A 63 -2.83 -2.23 14.81
CA TRP A 63 -3.53 -2.22 16.10
C TRP A 63 -2.73 -2.91 17.21
N GLY A 64 -1.58 -3.51 16.87
CA GLY A 64 -0.74 -4.27 17.80
C GLY A 64 0.15 -3.39 18.68
N ASN A 65 0.63 -3.98 19.78
CA ASN A 65 1.53 -3.34 20.74
C ASN A 65 2.99 -3.84 20.66
N ASP A 66 3.29 -4.74 19.71
CA ASP A 66 4.63 -5.33 19.56
C ASP A 66 5.47 -4.48 18.61
N TYR A 67 6.68 -4.10 19.04
CA TYR A 67 7.61 -3.26 18.27
C TYR A 67 8.64 -4.14 17.53
N PRO A 68 9.09 -3.74 16.32
CA PRO A 68 10.12 -4.47 15.59
C PRO A 68 11.39 -4.57 16.44
N SER A 69 11.96 -5.77 16.51
CA SER A 69 13.27 -5.96 17.14
C SER A 69 14.29 -5.06 16.42
N SER A 70 14.78 -4.04 17.12
CA SER A 70 15.86 -3.19 16.62
C SER A 70 17.08 -4.07 16.30
N GLN A 71 17.88 -3.68 15.30
CA GLN A 71 19.12 -4.37 14.95
C GLN A 71 20.08 -4.54 16.14
N MET A 72 19.90 -3.75 17.20
CA MET A 72 20.68 -3.80 18.44
C MET A 72 20.48 -5.09 19.24
N ALA A 73 19.35 -5.79 19.11
CA ALA A 73 19.15 -7.08 19.78
C ALA A 73 19.99 -8.22 19.15
N LYS A 74 20.46 -8.05 17.91
CA LYS A 74 21.32 -9.03 17.22
C LYS A 74 22.81 -8.71 17.35
N HIS A 75 23.19 -7.50 17.75
CA HIS A 75 24.58 -7.09 17.95
C HIS A 75 25.10 -7.27 19.39
N GLN A 76 24.24 -7.61 20.35
CA GLN A 76 24.63 -7.96 21.71
C GLN A 76 24.51 -9.46 21.93
N LEU A 77 25.58 -10.21 21.63
CA LEU A 77 26.14 -11.27 22.47
C LEU A 77 27.28 -11.94 21.68
N PRO A 78 28.57 -11.55 21.89
CA PRO A 78 29.62 -12.54 21.79
C PRO A 78 29.34 -13.56 22.91
N LYS A 79 28.74 -14.70 22.57
CA LYS A 79 28.90 -15.93 23.35
C LYS A 79 30.36 -16.36 23.21
N ASN A 80 31.24 -15.73 23.97
CA ASN A 80 32.48 -16.38 24.36
C ASN A 80 32.68 -16.10 25.84
N GLY A 81 32.34 -17.11 26.64
CA GLY A 81 32.81 -17.18 28.00
C GLY A 81 34.33 -17.21 27.97
N SER A 82 34.95 -16.08 28.32
CA SER A 82 36.25 -16.08 28.96
C SER A 82 36.41 -14.77 29.72
N TRP A 83 36.52 -14.91 31.03
CA TRP A 83 36.60 -13.85 32.01
C TRP A 83 38.05 -13.40 32.10
N PHE A 84 38.43 -12.29 31.47
CA PHE A 84 39.63 -11.59 31.90
C PHE A 84 39.48 -10.08 31.69
N THR A 85 39.31 -9.40 32.82
CA THR A 85 39.50 -7.98 33.03
C THR A 85 40.94 -7.58 32.73
N VAL A 86 41.13 -6.56 31.88
CA VAL A 86 42.36 -5.75 31.89
C VAL A 86 41.98 -4.28 31.94
N ILE A 87 42.07 -3.69 33.12
CA ILE A 87 42.43 -2.28 33.34
C ILE A 87 43.84 -2.37 33.94
N PRO A 88 44.87 -1.65 33.43
CA PRO A 88 45.20 -0.35 34.02
C PRO A 88 45.81 0.73 33.10
N SER A 89 45.36 1.97 33.36
CA SER A 89 46.15 3.19 33.62
C SER A 89 47.20 3.68 32.60
N ASP A 90 47.00 4.83 31.96
CA ASP A 90 47.74 6.08 32.30
C ASP A 90 47.15 7.34 31.61
N LYS A 91 47.45 8.46 32.26
CA LYS A 91 47.11 9.90 32.16
C LYS A 91 46.69 10.59 30.84
N THR A 92 45.84 11.60 31.07
CA THR A 92 45.72 12.95 30.46
C THR A 92 45.02 13.13 29.09
N ILE A 93 43.97 13.99 29.08
CA ILE A 93 43.50 14.99 28.06
C ILE A 93 41.94 14.97 27.90
N PRO A 94 41.22 16.14 27.87
CA PRO A 94 39.77 16.27 28.09
C PRO A 94 38.93 16.27 26.77
N PRO A 95 37.58 16.45 26.81
CA PRO A 95 36.66 15.92 25.80
C PRO A 95 36.54 16.80 24.56
N HIS A 96 36.64 16.21 23.37
CA HIS A 96 36.22 16.86 22.13
C HIS A 96 35.23 15.98 21.37
N TYR A 97 34.00 16.47 21.32
CA TYR A 97 32.94 16.05 20.42
C TYR A 97 33.25 16.55 19.01
N ASN A 98 33.44 15.62 18.07
CA ASN A 98 33.58 15.93 16.65
C ASN A 98 32.62 15.06 15.86
N GLN A 99 31.40 15.56 15.67
CA GLN A 99 30.49 15.09 14.63
C GLN A 99 30.93 15.68 13.29
N SER A 100 31.17 14.87 12.25
CA SER A 100 31.09 15.24 10.82
C SER A 100 31.37 14.05 9.89
N THR A 101 30.30 13.64 9.21
CA THR A 101 30.13 12.85 7.98
C THR A 101 31.30 12.82 6.99
N THR A 102 31.67 11.64 6.46
CA THR A 102 31.97 11.36 5.02
C THR A 102 31.94 9.84 4.76
N ALA A 103 31.41 9.43 3.62
CA ALA A 103 31.06 8.05 3.25
C ALA A 103 32.25 7.18 2.76
N ALA A 104 32.20 5.88 3.14
CA ALA A 104 32.72 4.64 2.53
C ALA A 104 34.25 4.42 2.35
N PRO A 105 34.75 3.17 2.18
CA PRO A 105 34.28 1.85 2.65
C PRO A 105 35.38 1.15 3.49
N GLY A 106 35.10 0.82 4.76
CA GLY A 106 36.02 0.07 5.62
C GLY A 106 35.61 -1.39 5.72
N ASN A 107 36.42 -2.29 5.17
CA ASN A 107 36.32 -3.75 5.29
C ASN A 107 36.13 -4.19 6.76
N SER A 108 34.92 -4.60 7.12
CA SER A 108 34.69 -5.51 8.23
C SER A 108 34.28 -6.86 7.67
N SER A 109 35.29 -7.69 7.39
CA SER A 109 35.12 -9.11 7.09
C SER A 109 34.64 -9.84 8.34
N GLY A 110 33.35 -10.15 8.39
CA GLY A 110 32.75 -10.94 9.48
C GLY A 110 31.27 -11.23 9.23
N SER A 111 31.00 -12.31 8.49
CA SER A 111 29.68 -12.84 8.09
C SER A 111 28.90 -11.97 7.08
N GLY A 112 28.80 -12.48 5.84
CA GLY A 112 27.94 -11.95 4.77
C GLY A 112 26.44 -12.15 5.03
N SER A 113 25.98 -11.77 6.22
CA SER A 113 24.56 -11.70 6.55
C SER A 113 24.10 -10.29 6.18
N GLU A 114 23.30 -10.15 5.11
CA GLU A 114 22.62 -8.89 4.83
C GLU A 114 21.95 -8.39 6.13
N ALA A 115 22.25 -7.15 6.52
CA ALA A 115 21.59 -6.49 7.65
C ALA A 115 20.07 -6.54 7.40
N THR A 116 19.37 -7.34 8.21
CA THR A 116 17.98 -7.73 8.00
C THR A 116 17.14 -7.17 9.13
N GLY A 117 16.25 -6.25 8.79
CA GLY A 117 15.40 -5.53 9.74
C GLY A 117 15.58 -4.03 9.60
N CYS A 118 15.24 -3.28 10.64
CA CYS A 118 15.10 -1.84 10.59
C CYS A 118 16.45 -1.10 10.69
N PRO A 119 16.90 -0.37 9.64
CA PRO A 119 18.15 0.39 9.68
C PRO A 119 18.09 1.55 10.69
N ASP A 120 19.22 1.89 11.31
CA ASP A 120 19.35 3.06 12.22
C ASP A 120 19.03 4.40 11.53
N ALA A 121 18.93 4.41 10.19
CA ALA A 121 18.52 5.57 9.40
C ALA A 121 17.05 5.98 9.60
N TYR A 122 16.19 5.10 10.11
CA TYR A 122 14.75 5.37 10.25
C TYR A 122 14.32 5.59 11.69
N GLN A 123 13.91 6.82 12.01
CA GLN A 123 13.44 7.20 13.35
C GLN A 123 12.12 6.53 13.74
N TRP A 124 11.28 6.19 12.75
CA TRP A 124 9.97 5.56 12.96
C TRP A 124 10.01 4.15 13.53
N CYS A 125 11.18 3.53 13.51
CA CYS A 125 11.41 2.20 14.04
C CYS A 125 11.11 2.07 15.54
N SER A 126 11.36 3.15 16.28
CA SER A 126 11.26 3.17 17.74
C SER A 126 9.82 3.24 18.26
N TYR A 127 8.89 3.77 17.46
CA TYR A 127 7.53 4.06 17.89
C TYR A 127 6.44 3.36 17.05
N THR A 128 6.80 2.65 15.98
CA THR A 128 5.81 2.01 15.11
C THR A 128 5.73 0.50 15.38
N PRO A 129 4.54 -0.02 15.76
CA PRO A 129 4.36 -1.44 15.98
C PRO A 129 4.39 -2.25 14.67
N ILE A 130 4.75 -3.53 14.78
CA ILE A 130 4.82 -4.47 13.66
C ILE A 130 3.39 -4.77 13.16
N VAL A 131 3.20 -4.70 11.85
CA VAL A 131 1.98 -5.23 11.23
C VAL A 131 2.10 -6.75 11.19
N THR A 132 1.10 -7.48 11.71
CA THR A 132 1.13 -8.94 11.65
C THR A 132 0.95 -9.42 10.21
N LEU A 133 1.63 -10.51 9.83
CA LEU A 133 1.58 -11.03 8.47
C LEU A 133 0.14 -11.42 8.07
N SER A 134 -0.63 -11.99 9.00
CA SER A 134 -2.03 -12.36 8.79
C SER A 134 -2.92 -11.15 8.50
N GLN A 135 -2.70 -10.04 9.21
CA GLN A 135 -3.41 -8.78 8.99
C GLN A 135 -3.06 -8.16 7.63
N PHE A 136 -1.79 -8.22 7.24
CA PHE A 136 -1.36 -7.81 5.91
C PHE A 136 -1.98 -8.68 4.81
N LEU A 137 -2.04 -10.01 4.97
CA LEU A 137 -2.69 -10.90 4.01
C LEU A 137 -4.20 -10.62 3.89
N CYS A 138 -4.88 -10.45 5.03
CA CYS A 138 -6.31 -10.15 5.08
C CYS A 138 -6.65 -8.82 4.39
N GLY A 139 -5.91 -7.75 4.73
CA GLY A 139 -6.10 -6.44 4.10
C GLY A 139 -5.80 -6.48 2.60
N THR A 140 -4.76 -7.21 2.18
CA THR A 140 -4.42 -7.39 0.76
C THR A 140 -5.53 -8.10 0.01
N ALA A 141 -6.09 -9.17 0.58
CA ALA A 141 -7.20 -9.90 -0.04
C ALA A 141 -8.43 -9.00 -0.23
N LEU A 142 -8.79 -8.18 0.76
CA LEU A 142 -9.89 -7.22 0.65
C LEU A 142 -9.64 -6.20 -0.45
N ILE A 143 -8.44 -5.63 -0.53
CA ILE A 143 -8.08 -4.67 -1.60
C ILE A 143 -8.11 -5.35 -2.98
N CYS A 144 -7.63 -6.60 -3.09
CA CYS A 144 -7.69 -7.38 -4.33
C CYS A 144 -9.13 -7.65 -4.81
N ILE A 145 -10.12 -7.64 -3.91
CA ILE A 145 -11.53 -7.75 -4.27
C ILE A 145 -12.11 -6.37 -4.60
N GLY A 146 -11.87 -5.38 -3.74
CA GLY A 146 -12.46 -4.05 -3.86
C GLY A 146 -11.95 -3.26 -5.07
N TYR A 147 -10.65 -3.27 -5.33
CA TYR A 147 -10.01 -2.46 -6.37
C TYR A 147 -10.49 -2.80 -7.81
N PRO A 148 -10.50 -4.07 -8.27
CA PRO A 148 -11.05 -4.40 -9.58
C PRO A 148 -12.55 -4.12 -9.68
N THR A 149 -13.30 -4.33 -8.60
CA THR A 149 -14.73 -3.99 -8.53
C THR A 149 -14.96 -2.50 -8.74
N GLY A 150 -14.28 -1.66 -7.97
CA GLY A 150 -14.38 -0.21 -8.07
C GLY A 150 -13.97 0.31 -9.44
N ASN A 151 -12.86 -0.17 -10.00
CA ASN A 151 -12.38 0.26 -11.31
C ASN A 151 -13.38 -0.06 -12.43
N VAL A 152 -13.82 -1.32 -12.55
CA VAL A 152 -14.72 -1.71 -13.64
C VAL A 152 -16.09 -1.05 -13.51
N MET A 153 -16.64 -0.94 -12.29
CA MET A 153 -17.90 -0.21 -12.10
C MET A 153 -17.75 1.28 -12.39
N SER A 154 -16.60 1.91 -12.07
CA SER A 154 -16.36 3.32 -12.39
C SER A 154 -16.35 3.58 -13.88
N TYR A 155 -15.65 2.74 -14.67
CA TYR A 155 -15.67 2.83 -16.13
C TYR A 155 -17.07 2.57 -16.71
N ALA A 156 -17.77 1.53 -16.22
CA ALA A 156 -19.09 1.16 -16.70
C ALA A 156 -20.15 2.23 -16.41
N LEU A 157 -20.11 2.85 -15.22
CA LEU A 157 -21.07 3.86 -14.84
C LEU A 157 -20.79 5.19 -15.57
N PHE A 158 -19.52 5.55 -15.74
CA PHE A 158 -19.14 6.75 -16.47
C PHE A 158 -19.55 6.70 -17.94
N SER A 159 -19.42 5.54 -18.61
CA SER A 159 -19.85 5.38 -20.01
C SER A 159 -21.36 5.57 -20.16
N LYS A 160 -22.14 4.99 -19.24
CA LYS A 160 -23.60 5.09 -19.24
C LYS A 160 -24.14 6.46 -18.87
N ILE A 161 -23.39 7.25 -18.08
CA ILE A 161 -23.78 8.62 -17.72
C ILE A 161 -23.56 9.58 -18.89
N LEU A 162 -22.50 9.38 -19.68
CA LEU A 162 -22.14 10.26 -20.81
C LEU A 162 -23.12 10.17 -21.98
N GLY A 163 -23.69 9.00 -22.25
CA GLY A 163 -24.58 8.78 -23.40
C GLY A 163 -23.87 9.00 -24.75
N PRO A 164 -24.57 9.46 -25.81
CA PRO A 164 -24.03 9.59 -27.18
C PRO A 164 -23.08 10.79 -27.40
N LYS A 165 -22.62 11.47 -26.34
CA LYS A 165 -21.60 12.53 -26.42
C LYS A 165 -20.24 11.96 -26.85
N PRO A 166 -19.23 12.79 -27.20
CA PRO A 166 -17.90 12.30 -27.59
C PRO A 166 -17.25 11.44 -26.48
N GLN A 167 -17.51 10.12 -26.54
CA GLN A 167 -17.19 9.16 -25.49
C GLN A 167 -15.68 8.93 -25.40
N GLY A 168 -14.98 9.00 -26.54
CA GLY A 168 -13.53 8.80 -26.63
C GLY A 168 -12.73 9.80 -25.79
N THR A 169 -12.98 11.10 -25.92
CA THR A 169 -12.23 12.14 -25.19
C THR A 169 -12.46 12.04 -23.68
N MET A 170 -13.70 11.84 -23.24
CA MET A 170 -14.04 11.76 -21.82
C MET A 170 -13.48 10.49 -21.18
N MET A 171 -13.57 9.34 -21.87
CA MET A 171 -12.92 8.10 -21.43
C MET A 171 -11.41 8.21 -21.41
N GLY A 172 -10.84 8.95 -22.36
CA GLY A 172 -9.42 9.29 -22.39
C GLY A 172 -8.98 10.07 -21.16
N ILE A 173 -9.71 11.13 -20.78
CA ILE A 173 -9.42 11.92 -19.57
C ILE A 173 -9.53 11.06 -18.31
N LEU A 174 -10.57 10.23 -18.19
CA LEU A 174 -10.72 9.30 -17.07
C LEU A 174 -9.52 8.35 -16.98
N THR A 175 -9.13 7.74 -18.10
CA THR A 175 -8.00 6.81 -18.15
C THR A 175 -6.67 7.51 -17.84
N ALA A 176 -6.46 8.72 -18.37
CA ALA A 176 -5.28 9.54 -18.10
C ALA A 176 -5.16 9.86 -16.60
N SER A 177 -6.26 10.21 -15.94
CA SER A 177 -6.28 10.46 -14.49
C SER A 177 -5.90 9.21 -13.68
N GLY A 178 -6.36 8.02 -14.10
CA GLY A 178 -6.00 6.75 -13.47
C GLY A 178 -4.51 6.42 -13.65
N SER A 179 -3.94 6.71 -14.82
CA SER A 179 -2.50 6.53 -15.07
C SER A 179 -1.66 7.51 -14.26
N LEU A 180 -2.06 8.78 -14.18
CA LEU A 180 -1.41 9.77 -13.33
C LEU A 180 -1.40 9.32 -11.86
N ALA A 181 -2.53 8.81 -11.36
CA ALA A 181 -2.62 8.30 -10.00
C ALA A 181 -1.66 7.13 -9.74
N ARG A 182 -1.47 6.21 -10.70
CA ARG A 182 -0.51 5.10 -10.58
C ARG A 182 0.95 5.55 -10.58
N THR A 183 1.27 6.68 -11.20
CA THR A 183 2.61 7.26 -11.16
C THR A 183 2.85 8.05 -9.87
N VAL A 184 1.87 8.85 -9.43
CA VAL A 184 2.00 9.70 -8.23
C VAL A 184 1.90 8.88 -6.94
N GLY A 185 1.11 7.79 -6.92
CA GLY A 185 0.87 6.97 -5.73
C GLY A 185 2.15 6.45 -5.06
N PRO A 186 3.03 5.73 -5.77
CA PRO A 186 4.29 5.23 -5.19
C PRO A 186 5.22 6.35 -4.70
N ILE A 187 5.25 7.50 -5.38
CA ILE A 187 6.06 8.65 -4.98
C ILE A 187 5.55 9.20 -3.64
N PHE A 188 4.26 9.45 -3.53
CA PHE A 188 3.62 9.92 -2.31
C PHE A 188 3.85 8.96 -1.13
N VAL A 189 3.62 7.66 -1.36
CA VAL A 189 3.81 6.62 -0.34
C VAL A 189 5.27 6.52 0.10
N SER A 190 6.22 6.58 -0.84
CA SER A 190 7.65 6.50 -0.54
C SER A 190 8.11 7.66 0.34
N LEU A 191 7.70 8.89 0.02
CA LEU A 191 8.08 10.08 0.78
C LEU A 191 7.52 10.04 2.21
N ILE A 192 6.25 9.67 2.38
CA ILE A 192 5.63 9.58 3.71
C ILE A 192 6.22 8.43 4.52
N TYR A 193 6.48 7.29 3.88
CA TYR A 193 7.09 6.14 4.55
C TYR A 193 8.49 6.48 5.07
N HIS A 194 9.31 7.19 4.28
CA HIS A 194 10.63 7.63 4.73
C HIS A 194 10.57 8.62 5.90
N ALA A 195 9.66 9.60 5.86
CA ALA A 195 9.61 10.68 6.85
C ALA A 195 8.89 10.29 8.16
N PHE A 196 7.73 9.64 8.06
CA PHE A 196 6.82 9.44 9.20
C PHE A 196 6.58 7.97 9.55
N GLY A 197 6.98 7.06 8.66
CA GLY A 197 6.85 5.62 8.85
C GLY A 197 5.50 5.04 8.46
N PRO A 198 5.35 3.70 8.59
CA PRO A 198 4.23 2.95 8.03
C PRO A 198 2.86 3.32 8.61
N ARG A 199 2.79 3.68 9.90
CA ARG A 199 1.52 4.03 10.55
C ARG A 199 0.86 5.24 9.88
N VAL A 200 1.64 6.30 9.64
CA VAL A 200 1.14 7.52 8.99
C VAL A 200 0.82 7.26 7.51
N THR A 201 1.63 6.43 6.84
CA THR A 201 1.34 5.99 5.46
C THR A 201 -0.03 5.31 5.37
N PHE A 202 -0.32 4.30 6.20
CA PHE A 202 -1.60 3.59 6.16
C PHE A 202 -2.79 4.48 6.55
N VAL A 203 -2.64 5.35 7.57
CA VAL A 203 -3.67 6.33 7.94
C VAL A 203 -3.97 7.28 6.77
N SER A 204 -2.95 7.77 6.09
CA SER A 204 -3.13 8.67 4.93
C SER A 204 -3.92 8.00 3.80
N MET A 205 -3.60 6.74 3.46
CA MET A 205 -4.29 5.98 2.41
C MET A 205 -5.73 5.65 2.79
N CYS A 206 -5.95 5.30 4.06
CA CYS A 206 -7.28 5.06 4.62
C CYS A 206 -8.12 6.35 4.54
N GLY A 207 -7.54 7.50 4.91
CA GLY A 207 -8.16 8.82 4.81
C GLY A 207 -8.54 9.20 3.37
N MET A 208 -7.63 9.05 2.41
CA MET A 208 -7.94 9.33 0.99
C MET A 208 -9.07 8.45 0.46
N THR A 209 -9.08 7.17 0.83
CA THR A 209 -10.13 6.22 0.43
C THR A 209 -11.47 6.58 1.06
N LEU A 210 -11.47 6.96 2.35
CA LEU A 210 -12.67 7.40 3.06
C LEU A 210 -13.27 8.67 2.44
N ILE A 211 -12.44 9.67 2.12
CA ILE A 211 -12.87 10.90 1.44
C ILE A 211 -13.52 10.54 0.10
N THR A 212 -12.95 9.59 -0.64
CA THR A 212 -13.53 9.12 -1.92
C THR A 212 -14.89 8.45 -1.72
N VAL A 213 -15.04 7.59 -0.71
CA VAL A 213 -16.31 6.95 -0.36
C VAL A 213 -17.37 8.01 -0.01
N ILE A 214 -17.01 8.99 0.83
CA ILE A 214 -17.91 10.08 1.24
C ILE A 214 -18.32 10.93 0.02
N PHE A 215 -17.36 11.30 -0.82
CA PHE A 215 -17.63 12.08 -2.02
C PHE A 215 -18.59 11.36 -2.97
N VAL A 216 -18.35 10.08 -3.25
CA VAL A 216 -19.22 9.24 -4.07
C VAL A 216 -20.61 9.07 -3.42
N GLY A 217 -20.66 8.92 -2.09
CA GLY A 217 -21.91 8.87 -1.34
C GLY A 217 -22.72 10.16 -1.47
N PHE A 218 -22.07 11.33 -1.39
CA PHE A 218 -22.71 12.63 -1.57
C PHE A 218 -23.27 12.80 -2.98
N VAL A 219 -22.51 12.43 -4.01
CA VAL A 219 -22.98 12.51 -5.39
C VAL A 219 -23.91 11.37 -5.80
N TYR A 220 -24.20 10.39 -4.93
CA TYR A 220 -24.94 9.15 -5.25
C TYR A 220 -26.27 9.39 -5.99
N LYS A 221 -27.01 10.45 -5.61
CA LYS A 221 -28.27 10.84 -6.27
C LYS A 221 -28.06 11.27 -7.72
N ARG A 222 -26.89 11.81 -8.06
CA ARG A 222 -26.52 12.29 -9.40
C ARG A 222 -26.01 11.20 -10.34
N LEU A 223 -25.58 10.02 -9.84
CA LEU A 223 -25.09 8.92 -10.70
C LEU A 223 -26.19 8.16 -11.49
N VAL A 224 -27.30 8.85 -11.77
CA VAL A 224 -28.24 8.65 -12.90
C VAL A 224 -27.72 7.95 -14.18
N PRO A 225 -27.78 6.62 -14.45
CA PRO A 225 -27.45 6.17 -15.80
C PRO A 225 -28.49 6.77 -16.76
N PHE A 226 -28.03 7.25 -17.92
CA PHE A 226 -28.91 7.83 -18.93
C PHE A 226 -29.89 6.76 -19.42
N LYS A 227 -31.20 7.02 -19.29
CA LYS A 227 -32.24 6.15 -19.87
C LYS A 227 -32.54 6.67 -21.27
N PHE A 228 -32.32 5.85 -22.29
CA PHE A 228 -32.90 6.12 -23.60
C PHE A 228 -34.42 6.04 -23.48
N GLU A 229 -35.13 7.12 -23.82
CA GLU A 229 -36.57 7.05 -24.10
C GLU A 229 -36.73 6.11 -25.30
N LYS A 230 -37.51 5.03 -25.14
CA LYS A 230 -37.83 4.09 -26.23
C LYS A 230 -38.62 4.86 -27.30
N GLY A 231 -37.94 5.37 -28.33
CA GLY A 231 -38.59 6.12 -29.41
C GLY A 231 -37.68 6.86 -30.38
N LEU A 232 -36.39 7.06 -30.07
CA LEU A 232 -35.41 7.50 -31.07
C LEU A 232 -34.43 6.36 -31.35
N GLU A 233 -34.77 5.54 -32.35
CA GLU A 233 -33.76 4.79 -33.09
C GLU A 233 -32.73 5.79 -33.63
N PRO A 234 -31.42 5.59 -33.37
CA PRO A 234 -30.41 6.35 -34.08
C PRO A 234 -30.51 5.98 -35.58
N PRO A 235 -30.43 6.97 -36.50
CA PRO A 235 -30.40 6.66 -37.91
C PRO A 235 -29.20 5.76 -38.18
N ASP A 236 -29.49 4.66 -38.86
CA ASP A 236 -28.58 3.64 -39.37
C ASP A 236 -27.31 4.32 -39.94
N GLN A 237 -26.18 4.23 -39.22
CA GLN A 237 -24.89 4.67 -39.73
C GLN A 237 -24.28 3.51 -40.52
N ARG A 238 -24.71 3.42 -41.78
CA ARG A 238 -24.09 2.62 -42.84
C ARG A 238 -22.73 3.17 -43.24
#